data_AF-A0A8S2F3N0-F1
#
_entry.id   AF-A0A8S2F3N0-F1
#
_cell.length_a   1.000
_cell.length_b   1.000
_cell.length_c   1.000
_cell.angle_alpha   90.00
_cell.angle_beta   90.00
_cell.angle_gamma   90.00
#
_symmetry.space_group_name_H-M   'P 1'
#
loop_
_entity.id
_entity.type
_entity.pdbx_description
1 polymer ?
#
loop_
_entity_poly.entity_id
_entity_poly.type
_entity_poly.pdbx_seq_one_letter_code
_entity_poly.pdbx_strand_id
1 'polypeptide(L)'
;FHHTLPTTDYQIFLKFVAAINIANSTSTNDTDVYIVQQLLDQLVEEFEHLYTQRHMSSNVHSIQHMETVKGKPVFEHQGYLYIVSKESGQKVIWCCRNYRHGQCHGRLHTINGQVVQTVGDHNHEPSDSAGEVIKARTKMSDASKQTGRTTHDIVADGVSKLSDHAI
;
A
#
# COMPACT_ATOMS: atom_id res chain seq x y z
N PHE A 1 2.73 36.03 7.28
CA PHE A 1 3.98 35.24 7.18
C PHE A 1 4.00 34.55 5.83
N HIS A 2 4.87 35.02 4.95
CA HIS A 2 5.08 34.46 3.61
C HIS A 2 5.59 33.03 3.74
N HIS A 3 4.78 32.04 3.36
CA HIS A 3 5.32 30.73 3.02
C HIS A 3 5.98 30.85 1.64
N THR A 4 7.29 31.06 1.63
CA THR A 4 8.10 30.81 0.44
C THR A 4 7.98 29.33 0.12
N LEU A 5 7.34 29.00 -1.01
CA LEU A 5 7.42 27.66 -1.58
C LEU A 5 8.89 27.28 -1.73
N PRO A 6 9.28 26.02 -1.48
CA PRO A 6 10.62 25.54 -1.79
C PRO A 6 10.97 25.92 -3.23
N THR A 7 12.18 26.40 -3.45
CA THR A 7 12.63 26.97 -4.74
C THR A 7 12.38 26.06 -5.95
N THR A 8 12.29 24.75 -5.74
CA THR A 8 11.93 23.73 -6.74
C THR A 8 10.46 23.77 -7.17
N ASP A 9 9.51 23.92 -6.24
CA ASP A 9 8.07 23.91 -6.54
C ASP A 9 7.65 25.15 -7.35
N TYR A 10 8.29 26.29 -7.08
CA TYR A 10 8.06 27.54 -7.81
C TYR A 10 8.56 27.47 -9.26
N GLN A 11 9.71 26.82 -9.51
CA GLN A 11 10.26 26.69 -10.86
C GLN A 11 9.40 25.77 -11.73
N ILE A 12 8.84 24.70 -11.17
CA ILE A 12 7.91 23.79 -11.87
C ILE A 12 6.63 24.54 -12.27
N PHE A 13 6.05 25.32 -11.36
CA PHE A 13 4.89 26.14 -11.64
C PHE A 13 5.17 27.16 -12.76
N LEU A 14 6.34 27.81 -12.75
CA LEU A 14 6.73 28.76 -13.79
C LEU A 14 6.90 28.09 -15.16
N LYS A 15 7.50 26.89 -15.23
CA LYS A 15 7.62 26.11 -16.48
C LYS A 15 6.25 25.73 -17.04
N PHE A 16 5.32 25.29 -16.19
CA PHE A 16 3.96 24.94 -16.57
C PHE A 16 3.18 26.16 -17.09
N VAL A 17 3.25 27.30 -16.39
CA VAL A 17 2.61 28.56 -16.81
C VAL A 17 3.21 29.07 -18.13
N ALA A 18 4.52 28.94 -18.32
CA ALA A 18 5.19 29.31 -19.58
C ALA A 18 4.71 28.44 -20.75
N ALA A 19 4.63 27.11 -20.57
CA ALA A 19 4.12 26.20 -21.60
C ALA A 19 2.67 26.52 -22.00
N ILE A 20 1.79 26.81 -21.03
CA ILE A 20 0.41 27.22 -21.27
C ILE A 20 0.34 28.54 -22.06
N ASN A 21 1.16 29.52 -21.68
CA ASN A 21 1.16 30.83 -22.35
C ASN A 21 1.66 30.74 -23.80
N ILE A 22 2.65 29.88 -24.09
CA ILE A 22 3.15 29.67 -25.46
C ILE A 22 2.11 28.92 -26.30
N ALA A 23 1.50 27.86 -25.75
CA ALA A 23 0.45 27.09 -26.43
C ALA A 23 -0.81 27.93 -26.76
N ASN A 24 -1.07 28.99 -25.98
CA ASN A 24 -2.19 29.90 -26.20
C ASN A 24 -1.83 31.12 -27.08
N SER A 25 -0.60 31.23 -27.58
CA SER A 25 -0.18 32.33 -28.44
C SER A 25 -0.78 32.21 -29.86
N THR A 26 -1.21 33.33 -30.44
CA THR A 26 -1.94 33.38 -31.72
C THR A 26 -1.06 33.18 -32.98
N SER A 27 0.25 32.93 -32.81
CA SER A 27 1.22 32.69 -33.88
C SER A 27 2.37 31.84 -33.32
N THR A 28 2.29 30.53 -33.53
CA THR A 28 3.34 29.58 -33.14
C THR A 28 4.17 29.20 -34.37
N ASN A 29 5.48 29.42 -34.33
CA ASN A 29 6.41 28.90 -35.35
C ASN A 29 6.99 27.53 -34.92
N ASP A 30 7.64 26.79 -35.82
CA ASP A 30 8.19 25.44 -35.54
C ASP A 30 9.19 25.42 -34.36
N THR A 31 9.89 26.54 -34.12
CA THR A 31 10.81 26.70 -32.99
C THR A 31 10.03 26.80 -31.67
N ASP A 32 8.89 27.49 -31.67
CA ASP A 32 8.03 27.63 -30.49
C ASP A 32 7.44 26.27 -30.09
N VAL A 33 7.03 25.46 -31.08
CA VAL A 33 6.55 24.09 -30.86
C VAL A 33 7.64 23.20 -30.28
N TYR A 34 8.87 23.29 -30.81
CA TYR A 34 10.02 22.55 -30.29
C TYR A 34 10.36 22.95 -28.84
N ILE A 35 10.32 24.24 -28.52
CA ILE A 35 10.58 24.74 -27.16
C ILE A 35 9.50 24.25 -26.18
N VAL A 36 8.22 24.27 -26.57
CA VAL A 36 7.14 23.75 -25.74
C VAL A 36 7.31 22.25 -25.50
N GLN A 37 7.68 21.48 -26.53
CA GLN A 37 7.91 20.04 -26.39
C GLN A 37 9.06 19.76 -25.42
N GLN A 38 10.20 20.44 -25.56
CA GLN A 38 11.34 20.28 -24.64
C GLN A 38 11.00 20.66 -23.20
N LEU A 39 10.20 21.72 -22.99
CA LEU A 39 9.77 22.15 -21.66
C LEU A 39 8.77 21.16 -21.04
N LEU A 40 7.90 20.56 -21.86
CA LEU A 40 6.98 19.51 -21.41
C LEU A 40 7.72 18.22 -21.06
N ASP A 41 8.69 17.80 -21.87
CA ASP A 41 9.49 16.61 -21.59
C ASP A 41 10.31 16.78 -20.31
N GLN A 42 10.93 17.95 -20.12
CA GLN A 42 11.61 18.28 -18.86
C GLN A 42 10.66 18.35 -17.66
N LEU A 43 9.44 18.86 -17.84
CA LEU A 43 8.43 18.90 -16.79
C LEU A 43 7.97 17.49 -16.40
N VAL A 44 7.76 16.61 -17.39
CA VAL A 44 7.39 15.21 -17.16
C VAL A 44 8.51 14.48 -16.43
N GLU A 45 9.76 14.62 -16.86
CA GLU A 45 10.91 14.01 -16.17
C GLU A 45 11.09 14.51 -14.73
N GLU A 46 10.98 15.82 -14.49
CA GLU A 46 11.06 16.39 -13.14
C GLU A 46 9.88 15.97 -12.26
N PHE A 47 8.68 15.89 -12.83
CA PHE A 47 7.50 15.40 -12.13
C PHE A 47 7.62 13.92 -11.80
N GLU A 48 8.08 13.09 -12.74
CA GLU A 48 8.37 11.67 -12.49
C GLU A 48 9.47 11.51 -11.44
N HIS A 49 10.50 12.35 -11.44
CA HIS A 49 11.55 12.31 -10.43
C HIS A 49 11.03 12.68 -9.03
N LEU A 50 10.23 13.75 -8.91
CA LEU A 50 9.61 14.16 -7.65
C LEU A 50 8.54 13.17 -7.17
N TYR A 51 7.75 12.64 -8.10
CA TYR A 51 6.82 11.56 -7.84
C TYR A 51 7.61 10.38 -7.30
N THR A 52 8.62 9.86 -8.01
CA THR A 52 9.42 8.70 -7.59
C THR A 52 10.17 8.95 -6.27
N GLN A 53 10.74 10.13 -6.03
CA GLN A 53 11.37 10.48 -4.76
C GLN A 53 10.39 10.48 -3.57
N ARG A 54 9.15 10.98 -3.76
CA ARG A 54 8.08 10.86 -2.75
C ARG A 54 7.45 9.45 -2.72
N HIS A 55 7.53 8.70 -3.80
CA HIS A 55 6.92 7.38 -3.99
C HIS A 55 7.88 6.21 -3.67
N MET A 56 9.16 6.46 -3.37
CA MET A 56 10.05 5.45 -2.76
C MET A 56 9.77 5.24 -1.25
N SER A 57 8.93 6.08 -0.62
CA SER A 57 8.31 5.74 0.68
C SER A 57 7.10 4.81 0.52
N SER A 58 6.59 4.65 -0.70
CA SER A 58 5.43 3.83 -1.03
C SER A 58 5.91 2.51 -1.60
N ASN A 59 6.42 1.63 -0.74
CA ASN A 59 6.29 0.21 -1.02
C ASN A 59 4.79 -0.04 -1.21
N VAL A 60 4.35 -0.18 -2.47
CA VAL A 60 2.99 -0.58 -2.84
C VAL A 60 2.81 -2.03 -2.38
N HIS A 61 2.68 -2.20 -1.07
CA HIS A 61 2.02 -3.34 -0.49
C HIS A 61 0.55 -3.07 -0.77
N SER A 62 0.10 -3.57 -1.92
CA SER A 62 -1.29 -4.00 -2.05
C SER A 62 -1.65 -4.68 -0.73
N ILE A 63 -2.78 -4.32 -0.11
CA ILE A 63 -3.29 -4.98 1.08
C ILE A 63 -3.47 -6.45 0.72
N GLN A 64 -2.39 -7.22 0.82
CA GLN A 64 -2.42 -8.65 0.63
C GLN A 64 -3.33 -9.12 1.75
N HIS A 65 -4.40 -9.81 1.37
CA HIS A 65 -5.43 -10.31 2.27
C HIS A 65 -4.76 -11.16 3.35
N MET A 66 -4.39 -10.51 4.45
CA MET A 66 -3.75 -11.10 5.61
C MET A 66 -4.75 -10.97 6.73
N GLU A 67 -5.07 -12.09 7.35
CA GLU A 67 -6.02 -12.12 8.44
C GLU A 67 -5.36 -12.67 9.69
N THR A 68 -5.71 -12.08 10.83
CA THR A 68 -5.43 -12.71 12.13
C THR A 68 -6.16 -14.06 12.24
N VAL A 69 -5.82 -14.85 13.26
CA VAL A 69 -6.56 -16.07 13.67
C VAL A 69 -8.08 -15.87 13.69
N LYS A 70 -8.51 -14.66 14.06
CA LYS A 70 -9.92 -14.29 14.26
C LYS A 70 -10.54 -13.61 13.03
N GLY A 71 -9.89 -13.71 11.85
CA GLY A 71 -10.40 -13.14 10.60
C GLY A 71 -10.27 -11.62 10.47
N LYS A 72 -9.56 -10.95 11.38
CA LYS A 72 -9.37 -9.48 11.28
C LYS A 72 -8.30 -9.14 10.25
N PRO A 73 -8.53 -8.16 9.35
CA PRO A 73 -7.53 -7.71 8.39
C PRO A 73 -6.25 -7.21 9.07
N VAL A 74 -5.12 -7.51 8.44
CA VAL A 74 -3.77 -7.12 8.84
C VAL A 74 -3.09 -6.43 7.66
N PHE A 75 -2.40 -5.33 7.93
CA PHE A 75 -1.57 -4.61 6.96
C PHE A 75 -0.10 -4.76 7.38
N GLU A 76 0.79 -5.09 6.45
CA GLU A 76 2.23 -5.09 6.69
C GLU A 76 2.85 -3.90 5.97
N HIS A 77 3.65 -3.11 6.71
CA HIS A 77 4.37 -1.97 6.17
C HIS A 77 5.67 -1.79 6.92
N GLN A 78 6.80 -1.78 6.19
CA GLN A 78 8.14 -1.57 6.74
C GLN A 78 8.47 -2.55 7.89
N GLY A 79 8.07 -3.82 7.76
CA GLY A 79 8.31 -4.85 8.77
C GLY A 79 7.44 -4.74 10.02
N TYR A 80 6.47 -3.81 10.04
CA TYR A 80 5.49 -3.67 11.11
C TYR A 80 4.12 -4.18 10.67
N LEU A 81 3.40 -4.80 11.61
CA LEU A 81 2.04 -5.29 11.39
C LEU A 81 1.04 -4.33 12.03
N TYR A 82 0.02 -3.98 11.27
CA TYR A 82 -1.05 -3.10 11.69
C TYR A 82 -2.41 -3.82 11.60
N ILE A 83 -3.32 -3.46 12.50
CA ILE A 83 -4.71 -3.93 12.53
C ILE A 83 -5.64 -2.73 12.34
N VAL A 84 -6.81 -2.97 11.75
CA VAL A 84 -7.80 -1.90 11.54
C VAL A 84 -8.24 -1.32 12.88
N SER A 85 -8.12 0.00 13.00
CA SER A 85 -8.66 0.77 14.12
C SER A 85 -9.95 1.47 13.73
N LYS A 86 -10.01 2.08 12.54
CA LYS A 86 -11.19 2.79 12.03
C LYS A 86 -11.21 2.75 10.51
N GLU A 87 -12.39 2.66 9.92
CA GLU A 87 -12.61 2.69 8.48
C GLU A 87 -13.70 3.71 8.14
N SER A 88 -13.49 4.45 7.04
CA SER A 88 -14.39 5.50 6.58
C SER A 88 -14.29 5.63 5.06
N GLY A 89 -15.23 5.02 4.34
CA GLY A 89 -15.20 4.97 2.87
C GLY A 89 -13.91 4.33 2.38
N GLN A 90 -13.14 5.06 1.59
CA GLN A 90 -11.86 4.59 1.04
C GLN A 90 -10.68 4.72 2.03
N LYS A 91 -10.87 5.44 3.14
CA LYS A 91 -9.82 5.70 4.13
C LYS A 91 -9.88 4.68 5.27
N VAL A 92 -8.73 4.06 5.57
CA VAL A 92 -8.57 3.17 6.72
C VAL A 92 -7.45 3.68 7.61
N ILE A 93 -7.72 3.71 8.91
CA ILE A 93 -6.76 4.03 9.97
C ILE A 93 -6.41 2.73 10.67
N TRP A 94 -5.13 2.42 10.67
CA TRP A 94 -4.57 1.22 11.26
C TRP A 94 -3.72 1.57 12.47
N CYS A 95 -3.72 0.70 13.47
CA CYS A 95 -2.82 0.78 14.62
C CYS A 95 -1.87 -0.40 14.66
N CYS A 96 -0.65 -0.18 15.15
CA CYS A 96 0.31 -1.26 15.34
C CYS A 96 -0.33 -2.38 16.17
N ARG A 97 -0.12 -3.63 15.74
CA ARG A 97 -0.64 -4.83 16.43
C ARG A 97 -0.21 -4.87 17.91
N ASN A 98 0.96 -4.32 18.23
CA ASN A 98 1.50 -4.25 19.59
C ASN A 98 0.93 -3.08 20.42
N TYR A 99 0.00 -2.29 19.90
CA TYR A 99 -0.62 -1.17 20.63
C TYR A 99 -1.20 -1.59 22.00
N ARG A 100 -1.83 -2.77 22.09
CA ARG A 100 -2.44 -3.24 23.36
C ARG A 100 -1.47 -3.90 24.32
N HIS A 101 -0.41 -4.52 23.82
CA HIS A 101 0.49 -5.37 24.63
C HIS A 101 1.82 -4.69 24.94
N GLY A 102 2.28 -3.77 24.09
CA GLY A 102 3.51 -3.01 24.27
C GLY A 102 3.28 -1.50 24.27
N GLN A 103 2.03 -1.02 24.32
CA GLN A 103 1.69 0.41 24.25
C GLN A 103 2.28 1.13 23.01
N CYS A 104 2.51 0.39 21.92
CA CYS A 104 3.09 0.94 20.71
C CYS A 104 2.18 2.00 20.07
N HIS A 105 2.71 3.19 19.81
CA HIS A 105 1.96 4.33 19.29
C HIS A 105 1.91 4.40 17.76
N GLY A 106 2.61 3.52 17.05
CA GLY A 106 2.61 3.46 15.59
C GLY A 106 1.20 3.37 15.00
N ARG A 107 0.93 4.23 14.01
CA ARG A 107 -0.29 4.32 13.22
C ARG A 107 0.04 4.43 11.75
N LEU A 108 -0.88 3.93 10.93
CA LEU A 108 -0.78 3.96 9.48
C LEU A 108 -2.15 4.37 8.92
N HIS A 109 -2.17 5.26 7.95
CA HIS A 109 -3.38 5.62 7.21
C HIS A 109 -3.25 5.16 5.77
N THR A 110 -4.32 4.54 5.26
CA THR A 110 -4.41 4.17 3.85
C THR A 110 -5.62 4.81 3.20
N ILE A 111 -5.52 5.13 1.91
CA ILE A 111 -6.65 5.54 1.05
C ILE A 111 -6.60 4.68 -0.21
N ASN A 112 -7.71 4.03 -0.58
CA ASN A 112 -7.76 3.11 -1.72
C ASN A 112 -6.68 2.01 -1.66
N GLY A 113 -6.41 1.52 -0.46
CA GLY A 113 -5.39 0.51 -0.21
C GLY A 113 -3.93 0.99 -0.29
N GLN A 114 -3.69 2.27 -0.54
CA GLN A 114 -2.35 2.85 -0.60
C GLN A 114 -2.01 3.58 0.69
N VAL A 115 -0.77 3.46 1.16
CA VAL A 115 -0.28 4.19 2.33
C VAL A 115 -0.19 5.67 2.02
N VAL A 116 -0.88 6.50 2.80
CA VAL A 116 -0.85 7.96 2.67
C VAL A 116 -0.17 8.65 3.84
N GLN A 117 -0.04 7.97 4.99
CA GLN A 117 0.57 8.54 6.19
C GLN A 117 1.00 7.46 7.19
N THR A 118 2.15 7.66 7.81
CA THR A 118 2.59 6.98 9.04
C THR A 118 2.63 8.01 10.18
N VAL A 119 2.16 7.64 11.37
CA VAL A 119 2.09 8.56 12.53
C VAL A 119 2.49 7.84 13.81
N GLY A 120 3.32 8.47 14.63
CA GLY A 120 3.76 7.94 15.91
C GLY A 120 4.84 6.88 15.77
N ASP A 121 5.71 6.83 16.77
CA ASP A 121 6.87 5.94 16.75
C ASP A 121 6.51 4.52 17.22
N HIS A 122 7.24 3.55 16.66
CA HIS A 122 7.25 2.20 17.20
C HIS A 122 8.27 2.10 18.31
N ASN A 123 7.92 1.39 19.37
CA ASN A 123 8.78 1.14 20.53
C ASN A 123 9.27 -0.31 20.60
N HIS A 124 9.27 -0.98 19.45
CA HIS A 124 9.74 -2.34 19.29
C HIS A 124 10.36 -2.49 17.90
N GLU A 125 11.20 -3.51 17.74
CA GLU A 125 11.83 -3.79 16.46
C GLU A 125 10.80 -4.27 15.42
N PRO A 126 11.06 -4.03 14.12
CA PRO A 126 10.34 -4.68 13.03
C PRO A 126 10.50 -6.21 13.11
N SER A 127 9.55 -6.93 12.52
CA SER A 127 9.63 -8.38 12.41
C SER A 127 9.60 -8.80 10.95
N ASP A 128 10.78 -9.18 10.43
CA ASP A 128 10.96 -9.58 9.03
C ASP A 128 10.16 -10.83 8.65
N SER A 129 9.87 -11.71 9.62
CA SER A 129 9.15 -12.98 9.39
C SER A 129 7.66 -12.94 9.73
N ALA A 130 7.19 -11.98 10.52
CA ALA A 130 5.81 -12.02 11.03
C ALA A 130 4.76 -11.86 9.91
N GLY A 131 5.06 -11.08 8.87
CA GLY A 131 4.20 -10.95 7.70
C GLY A 131 4.07 -12.28 6.93
N GLU A 132 5.18 -12.99 6.72
CA GLU A 132 5.21 -14.26 5.99
C GLU A 132 4.42 -15.36 6.71
N VAL A 133 4.55 -15.45 8.03
CA VAL A 133 3.79 -16.42 8.85
C VAL A 133 2.29 -16.17 8.71
N ILE A 134 1.85 -14.91 8.73
CA ILE A 134 0.43 -14.57 8.58
C ILE A 134 -0.05 -14.90 7.17
N LYS A 135 0.73 -14.60 6.13
CA LYS A 135 0.40 -14.95 4.74
C LYS A 135 0.26 -16.46 4.55
N ALA A 136 1.22 -17.25 5.04
CA ALA A 136 1.19 -18.71 4.95
C ALA A 136 -0.07 -19.26 5.64
N ARG A 137 -0.39 -18.73 6.82
CA ARG A 137 -1.59 -19.11 7.57
C ARG A 137 -2.88 -18.77 6.82
N THR A 138 -3.01 -17.55 6.28
CA THR A 138 -4.23 -17.15 5.55
C THR A 138 -4.45 -18.07 4.36
N LYS A 139 -3.40 -18.42 3.60
CA LYS A 139 -3.48 -19.40 2.51
C LYS A 139 -3.96 -20.78 2.96
N MET A 140 -3.45 -21.29 4.09
CA MET A 140 -3.90 -22.58 4.65
C MET A 140 -5.38 -22.54 5.07
N SER A 141 -5.81 -21.43 5.67
CA SER A 141 -7.21 -21.22 6.06
C SER A 141 -8.12 -21.13 4.83
N ASP A 142 -7.74 -20.40 3.79
CA ASP A 142 -8.54 -20.24 2.58
C ASP A 142 -8.65 -21.55 1.79
N ALA A 143 -7.55 -22.31 1.70
CA ALA A 143 -7.56 -23.66 1.14
C ALA A 143 -8.48 -24.60 1.93
N SER A 144 -8.48 -24.51 3.27
CA SER A 144 -9.37 -25.31 4.12
C SER A 144 -10.85 -24.96 3.97
N LYS A 145 -11.20 -23.69 3.71
CA LYS A 145 -12.58 -23.28 3.43
C LYS A 145 -13.04 -23.76 2.06
N GLN A 146 -12.14 -23.76 1.07
CA GLN A 146 -12.43 -24.23 -0.29
C GLN A 146 -12.56 -25.75 -0.40
N THR A 147 -11.86 -26.52 0.45
CA THR A 147 -12.01 -27.98 0.42
C THR A 147 -13.38 -28.43 0.92
N GLY A 148 -14.13 -27.58 1.66
CA GLY A 148 -15.48 -27.88 2.14
C GLY A 148 -15.60 -29.12 3.03
N ARG A 149 -14.46 -29.78 3.32
CA ARG A 149 -14.43 -31.02 4.07
C ARG A 149 -14.60 -30.70 5.54
N THR A 150 -15.74 -31.06 6.07
CA THR A 150 -15.97 -31.00 7.51
C THR A 150 -15.11 -32.06 8.20
N THR A 151 -14.84 -31.89 9.50
CA THR A 151 -14.14 -32.91 10.29
C THR A 151 -14.82 -34.27 10.17
N HIS A 152 -16.15 -34.29 10.04
CA HIS A 152 -16.92 -35.50 9.78
C HIS A 152 -16.55 -36.17 8.44
N ASP A 153 -16.38 -35.40 7.36
CA ASP A 153 -16.00 -35.92 6.03
C ASP A 153 -14.57 -36.46 5.98
N ILE A 154 -13.69 -35.97 6.86
CA ILE A 154 -12.33 -36.51 7.02
C ILE A 154 -12.39 -37.85 7.77
N VAL A 155 -13.18 -37.92 8.84
CA VAL A 155 -13.37 -39.17 9.61
C VAL A 155 -14.07 -40.23 8.77
N ALA A 156 -15.13 -39.88 8.03
CA ALA A 156 -15.86 -40.80 7.17
C ALA A 156 -14.97 -41.40 6.06
N ASP A 157 -14.18 -40.57 5.38
CA ASP A 157 -13.22 -41.03 4.35
C ASP A 157 -12.14 -41.95 4.94
N GLY A 158 -11.67 -41.66 6.15
CA GLY A 158 -10.75 -42.55 6.87
C GLY A 158 -11.37 -43.91 7.21
N VAL A 159 -12.62 -43.91 7.67
CA VAL A 159 -13.36 -45.14 8.00
C VAL A 159 -13.62 -45.98 6.74
N SER A 160 -14.02 -45.37 5.62
CA SER A 160 -14.23 -46.08 4.36
C SER A 160 -12.93 -46.71 3.82
N LYS A 161 -11.81 -45.98 3.88
CA LYS A 161 -10.51 -46.51 3.45
C LYS A 161 -10.01 -47.67 4.33
N LEU A 162 -10.38 -47.67 5.62
CA LEU A 162 -10.06 -48.78 6.53
C LEU A 162 -10.96 -50.00 6.27
N SER A 163 -12.23 -49.81 5.87
CA SER A 163 -13.09 -50.94 5.51
C SER A 163 -12.65 -51.61 4.22
N ASP A 164 -12.10 -50.86 3.26
CA ASP A 164 -11.61 -51.38 1.98
C ASP A 164 -10.33 -52.23 2.12
N HIS A 165 -9.63 -52.14 3.24
CA HIS A 165 -8.45 -52.96 3.57
C HIS A 165 -8.78 -54.16 4.47
N ALA A 166 -10.03 -54.32 4.90
CA ALA A 166 -10.47 -55.35 5.83
C ALA A 166 -11.27 -56.49 5.16
N ILE A 167 -11.24 -56.58 3.82
CA ILE A 167 -11.83 -57.67 3.02
C ILE A 167 -10.73 -58.54 2.43
#